data_AF-A0A7L2RKY8-F1
#
_entry.id   AF-A0A7L2RKY8-F1
#
_cell.length_a   1.000
_cell.length_b   1.000
_cell.length_c   1.000
_cell.angle_alpha   90.00
_cell.angle_beta   90.00
_cell.angle_gamma   90.00
#
_symmetry.space_group_name_H-M   'P 1'
#
loop_
_entity.id
_entity.type
_entity.pdbx_description
1 polymer ?
#
loop_
_entity_poly.entity_id
_entity_poly.type
_entity_poly.pdbx_seq_one_letter_code
_entity_poly.pdbx_strand_id
1 'polypeptide(L)'
;FSFSQGAPVAVAVAVVAASALLLLLLRGTGRRASDPITLRDPLVKYPLRLLDKEEISHDTKKFRFGLPSTNHVLGLPVGQHVYLSAKIDGNLVIRAYTPVSSDETKGYVD
;
A
#
# COMPACT_ATOMS: atom_id res chain seq x y z
N PHE A 1 -38.60 -52.51 -14.48
CA PHE A 1 -38.10 -51.18 -14.08
C PHE A 1 -36.75 -50.93 -14.74
N SER A 2 -36.73 -50.47 -15.99
CA SER A 2 -35.47 -50.13 -16.68
C SER A 2 -34.92 -48.84 -16.09
N PHE A 3 -33.93 -48.95 -15.21
CA PHE A 3 -33.18 -47.81 -14.72
C PHE A 3 -32.46 -47.16 -15.91
N SER A 4 -32.89 -45.96 -16.30
CA SER A 4 -32.24 -45.20 -17.37
C SER A 4 -30.84 -44.84 -16.91
N GLN A 5 -29.82 -45.42 -17.56
CA GLN A 5 -28.39 -45.13 -17.35
C GLN A 5 -28.06 -43.62 -17.45
N GLY A 6 -28.95 -42.80 -18.00
CA GLY A 6 -28.78 -41.34 -18.12
C GLY A 6 -28.97 -40.54 -16.82
N ALA A 7 -29.72 -41.05 -15.84
CA ALA A 7 -29.98 -40.33 -14.59
C ALA A 7 -28.71 -40.08 -13.74
N PRO A 8 -27.83 -41.07 -13.48
CA PRO A 8 -26.61 -40.83 -12.70
C PRO A 8 -25.61 -39.93 -13.44
N VAL A 9 -25.54 -40.03 -14.78
CA VAL A 9 -24.63 -39.22 -15.60
C VAL A 9 -25.06 -37.75 -15.59
N ALA A 10 -26.36 -37.46 -15.71
CA ALA A 10 -26.88 -36.10 -15.67
C ALA A 10 -26.61 -35.41 -14.32
N VAL A 11 -26.76 -36.15 -13.21
CA VAL A 11 -26.45 -35.64 -11.86
C VAL A 11 -24.96 -35.34 -11.72
N ALA A 12 -24.09 -36.23 -12.19
CA ALA A 12 -22.64 -36.00 -12.14
C ALA A 12 -22.22 -34.74 -12.92
N VAL A 13 -22.76 -34.55 -14.13
CA VAL A 13 -22.48 -33.36 -14.95
C VAL A 13 -22.98 -32.08 -14.26
N ALA A 14 -24.18 -32.10 -13.67
CA ALA A 14 -24.73 -30.95 -12.96
C ALA A 14 -23.87 -30.57 -11.73
N VAL A 15 -23.38 -31.56 -10.98
CA VAL A 15 -22.50 -31.31 -9.82
C VAL A 15 -21.15 -30.74 -10.26
N VAL A 16 -20.55 -31.26 -11.32
CA VAL A 16 -19.27 -30.74 -11.86
C VAL A 16 -19.45 -29.32 -12.41
N ALA A 17 -20.53 -29.05 -13.15
CA ALA A 17 -20.83 -27.72 -13.66
C ALA A 17 -21.10 -26.71 -12.53
N ALA A 18 -21.88 -27.10 -11.52
CA ALA A 18 -22.18 -26.24 -10.38
C ALA A 18 -20.94 -25.95 -9.53
N SER A 19 -20.09 -26.96 -9.31
CA SER A 19 -18.83 -26.79 -8.57
C SER A 19 -17.81 -25.95 -9.35
N ALA A 20 -17.68 -26.15 -10.66
CA ALA A 20 -16.86 -25.29 -11.51
C ALA A 20 -17.36 -23.84 -11.52
N LEU A 21 -18.68 -23.64 -11.65
CA LEU A 21 -19.29 -22.31 -11.60
C LEU A 21 -19.07 -21.65 -10.23
N LEU A 22 -19.25 -22.39 -9.14
CA LEU A 22 -18.99 -21.90 -7.79
C LEU A 22 -17.53 -21.51 -7.60
N LEU A 23 -16.58 -22.33 -8.07
CA LEU A 23 -15.14 -22.01 -8.00
C LEU A 23 -14.77 -20.79 -8.87
N LEU A 24 -15.43 -20.60 -10.01
CA LEU A 24 -15.24 -19.41 -10.85
C LEU A 24 -15.81 -18.15 -10.18
N LEU A 25 -16.97 -18.26 -9.52
CA LEU A 25 -17.57 -17.16 -8.75
C LEU A 25 -16.72 -16.83 -7.51
N LEU A 26 -16.15 -17.83 -6.83
CA LEU A 26 -15.25 -17.64 -5.69
C LEU A 26 -13.85 -17.13 -6.11
N ARG A 27 -13.40 -17.35 -7.35
CA ARG A 27 -12.15 -16.73 -7.86
C ARG A 27 -12.25 -15.21 -8.03
N GLY A 28 -13.47 -14.66 -8.07
CA GLY A 28 -13.74 -13.23 -8.19
C GLY A 28 -13.68 -12.45 -6.87
N THR A 29 -13.55 -13.11 -5.71
CA THR A 29 -13.47 -12.41 -4.42
C THR A 29 -12.04 -11.92 -4.16
N GLY A 30 -11.68 -10.83 -4.87
CA GLY A 30 -10.89 -9.73 -4.35
C GLY A 30 -9.43 -9.99 -4.02
N ARG A 31 -8.56 -10.00 -5.05
CA ARG A 31 -7.19 -9.52 -4.84
C ARG A 31 -7.29 -8.04 -4.44
N ARG A 32 -7.14 -7.71 -3.15
CA ARG A 32 -6.95 -6.32 -2.73
C ARG A 32 -5.70 -5.81 -3.45
N ALA A 33 -5.85 -4.74 -4.23
CA ALA A 33 -4.70 -4.03 -4.77
C ALA A 33 -3.86 -3.53 -3.59
N SER A 34 -2.56 -3.81 -3.60
CA SER A 34 -1.65 -3.28 -2.60
C SER A 34 -1.55 -1.77 -2.73
N ASP A 35 -1.47 -1.07 -1.61
CA ASP A 35 -1.29 0.39 -1.63
C ASP A 35 0.03 0.75 -2.34
N PRO A 36 0.03 1.80 -3.18
CA PRO A 36 1.22 2.18 -3.91
C PRO A 36 2.28 2.75 -2.95
N ILE A 37 3.50 2.24 -3.04
CA ILE A 37 4.63 2.62 -2.19
C ILE A 37 5.43 3.75 -2.82
N THR A 38 5.78 4.75 -2.00
CA THR A 38 6.59 5.91 -2.39
C THR A 38 8.07 5.57 -2.45
N LEU A 39 8.64 5.02 -1.37
CA LEU A 39 10.07 4.68 -1.28
C LEU A 39 10.35 3.32 -1.92
N ARG A 40 10.50 3.29 -3.25
CA ARG A 40 10.74 2.04 -4.00
C ARG A 40 12.21 1.66 -4.09
N ASP A 41 13.07 2.65 -4.21
CA ASP A 41 14.52 2.50 -4.33
C ASP A 41 15.20 3.35 -3.25
N PRO A 42 15.97 2.74 -2.33
CA PRO A 42 16.62 3.45 -1.23
C PRO A 42 17.72 4.42 -1.69
N LEU A 43 18.21 4.31 -2.93
CA LEU A 43 19.25 5.19 -3.49
C LEU A 43 18.68 6.41 -4.21
N VAL A 44 17.36 6.42 -4.47
CA VAL A 44 16.68 7.50 -5.19
C VAL A 44 16.15 8.54 -4.21
N LYS A 45 16.32 9.82 -4.57
CA LYS A 45 15.74 10.94 -3.81
C LYS A 45 14.34 11.25 -4.31
N TYR A 46 13.38 11.24 -3.40
CA TYR A 46 11.99 11.56 -3.68
C TYR A 46 11.66 12.97 -3.19
N PRO A 47 11.45 13.97 -4.08
CA PRO A 47 11.04 15.29 -3.66
C PRO A 47 9.57 15.27 -3.23
N LEU A 48 9.31 15.46 -1.94
CA LEU A 48 7.96 15.55 -1.40
C LEU A 48 7.61 17.00 -1.07
N ARG A 49 6.38 17.41 -1.38
CA ARG A 49 5.90 18.77 -1.10
C ARG A 49 5.55 18.87 0.38
N LEU A 50 6.05 19.92 1.04
CA LEU A 50 5.56 20.31 2.36
C LEU A 50 4.11 20.79 2.24
N LEU A 51 3.18 20.10 2.89
CA LEU A 51 1.77 20.43 2.92
C LEU A 51 1.40 21.29 4.13
N ASP A 52 1.97 20.96 5.29
CA ASP A 52 1.64 21.62 6.55
C ASP A 52 2.85 21.67 7.50
N LYS A 53 2.85 22.65 8.39
CA LYS A 53 3.86 22.86 9.42
C LYS A 53 3.17 23.28 10.71
N GLU A 54 3.17 22.39 11.68
CA GLU A 54 2.58 22.60 13.00
C GLU A 54 3.68 22.94 14.02
N GLU A 55 3.46 23.96 14.83
CA GLU A 55 4.33 24.31 15.95
C GLU A 55 3.84 23.61 17.22
N ILE A 56 4.65 22.66 17.72
CA ILE A 56 4.32 21.87 18.92
C ILE A 56 4.81 22.59 20.19
N SER A 57 5.99 23.19 20.10
CA SER A 57 6.62 23.98 21.16
C SER A 57 7.53 25.05 20.54
N HIS A 58 8.16 25.87 21.40
CA HIS A 58 9.12 26.89 20.99
C HIS A 58 10.25 26.35 20.07
N ASP A 59 10.67 25.10 20.25
CA ASP A 59 11.76 24.45 19.51
C ASP A 59 11.32 23.25 18.66
N THR A 60 10.11 22.72 18.85
CA THR A 60 9.63 21.52 18.18
C THR A 60 8.55 21.84 17.17
N LYS A 61 8.73 21.32 15.95
CA LYS A 61 7.81 21.52 14.82
C LYS A 61 7.56 20.18 14.15
N LYS A 62 6.31 19.91 13.79
CA LYS A 62 5.91 18.75 12.98
C LYS A 62 5.69 19.21 11.56
N PHE A 63 6.24 18.48 10.60
CA PHE A 63 6.16 18.82 9.19
C PHE A 63 5.45 17.71 8.45
N ARG A 64 4.39 18.06 7.72
CA ARG A 64 3.63 17.10 6.93
C ARG A 64 4.04 17.19 5.48
N PHE A 65 4.56 16.11 4.92
CA PHE A 65 4.92 16.04 3.51
C PHE A 65 3.91 15.18 2.75
N GLY A 66 3.45 15.68 1.60
CA GLY A 66 2.53 14.98 0.72
C GLY A 66 3.23 13.90 -0.09
N LEU A 67 2.64 12.71 -0.10
CA LEU A 67 3.05 11.61 -0.97
C LEU A 67 2.52 11.82 -2.40
N PRO A 68 2.99 11.05 -3.41
CA PRO A 68 2.60 11.25 -4.81
C PRO A 68 1.09 11.19 -5.08
N SER A 69 0.33 10.46 -4.26
CA SER A 69 -1.14 10.52 -4.26
C SER A 69 -1.71 10.25 -2.88
N THR A 70 -2.99 10.58 -2.67
CA THR A 70 -3.71 10.35 -1.41
C THR A 70 -3.82 8.88 -1.00
N ASN A 71 -3.58 7.95 -1.93
CA ASN A 71 -3.62 6.51 -1.67
C ASN A 71 -2.23 5.92 -1.41
N HIS A 72 -1.14 6.69 -1.62
CA HIS A 72 0.21 6.19 -1.39
C HIS A 72 0.50 6.03 0.09
N VAL A 73 1.36 5.06 0.40
CA VAL A 73 2.03 4.93 1.69
C VAL A 73 3.51 5.24 1.52
N LEU A 74 4.22 5.49 2.63
CA LEU A 74 5.66 5.77 2.57
C LEU A 74 6.42 4.51 2.14
N GLY A 75 6.08 3.36 2.74
CA GLY A 75 6.72 2.06 2.51
C GLY A 75 8.01 1.89 3.29
N LEU A 76 8.06 2.39 4.53
CA LEU A 76 9.25 2.32 5.38
C LEU A 76 9.10 1.15 6.37
N PRO A 77 9.91 0.09 6.27
CA PRO A 77 9.85 -1.02 7.22
C PRO A 77 10.10 -0.55 8.66
N VAL A 78 9.42 -1.19 9.62
CA VAL A 78 9.57 -0.87 11.05
C VAL A 78 11.04 -0.98 11.47
N GLY A 79 11.52 0.03 12.20
CA GLY A 79 12.91 0.14 12.64
C GLY A 79 13.85 0.86 11.65
N GLN A 80 13.36 1.28 10.49
CA GLN A 80 14.11 2.07 9.51
C GLN A 80 13.83 3.58 9.66
N HIS A 81 14.63 4.40 8.97
CA HIS A 81 14.54 5.85 8.93
C HIS A 81 14.74 6.37 7.50
N VAL A 82 14.43 7.65 7.26
CA VAL A 82 14.65 8.32 5.98
C VAL A 82 15.74 9.39 6.08
N TYR A 83 16.35 9.73 4.95
CA TYR A 83 17.28 10.85 4.87
C TYR A 83 16.62 12.06 4.22
N LEU A 84 16.63 13.20 4.93
CA LEU A 84 16.28 14.50 4.37
C LEU A 84 17.57 15.16 3.89
N SER A 85 17.64 15.49 2.60
CA SER A 85 18.76 16.23 2.03
C SER A 85 18.33 17.61 1.54
N ALA A 86 19.01 18.66 1.97
CA ALA A 86 18.78 20.03 1.54
C ALA A 86 20.11 20.76 1.28
N LYS A 87 20.09 21.77 0.41
CA LYS A 87 21.19 22.73 0.30
C LYS A 87 20.92 23.89 1.24
N ILE A 88 21.78 24.07 2.24
CA ILE A 88 21.70 25.15 3.23
C ILE A 88 23.00 25.93 3.12
N ASP A 89 22.92 27.22 2.81
CA ASP A 89 24.07 28.11 2.62
C ASP A 89 25.12 27.55 1.64
N GLY A 90 24.64 26.96 0.54
CA GLY A 90 25.49 26.34 -0.50
C GLY A 90 26.01 24.94 -0.17
N ASN A 91 25.89 24.48 1.09
CA ASN A 91 26.34 23.18 1.53
C ASN A 91 25.23 22.13 1.47
N LEU A 92 25.56 20.91 1.01
CA LEU A 92 24.64 19.79 1.07
C LEU A 92 24.59 19.24 2.50
N VAL A 93 23.44 19.39 3.15
CA VAL A 93 23.17 18.86 4.48
C VAL A 93 22.25 17.66 4.36
N ILE A 94 22.62 16.54 4.99
CA ILE A 94 21.83 15.31 5.02
C ILE A 94 21.63 14.91 6.49
N ARG A 95 20.38 14.64 6.87
CA ARG A 95 20.01 14.23 8.24
C ARG A 95 19.04 13.06 8.19
N ALA A 96 19.23 12.11 9.10
CA ALA A 96 18.31 11.00 9.32
C ALA A 96 17.12 11.44 10.18
N TYR A 97 15.92 11.04 9.80
CA TYR A 97 14.69 11.23 10.57
C TYR A 97 13.87 9.95 10.53
N THR A 98 13.27 9.58 11.66
CA THR A 98 12.28 8.51 11.74
C THR A 98 10.90 9.15 11.75
N PRO A 99 10.07 8.93 10.71
CA PRO A 99 8.71 9.44 10.69
C PRO A 99 7.92 9.00 11.90
N VAL A 100 7.00 9.86 12.35
CA VAL A 100 6.04 9.52 13.41
C VAL A 100 4.79 8.85 12.84
N SER A 101 4.55 8.99 11.52
CA SER A 101 3.51 8.24 10.79
C SER A 101 3.98 6.86 10.33
N SER A 102 3.05 5.89 10.27
CA SER A 102 3.27 4.53 9.74
C SER A 102 2.62 4.33 8.36
N ASP A 103 2.82 3.17 7.74
CA ASP A 103 2.19 2.79 6.47
C ASP A 103 0.66 2.60 6.56
N GLU A 104 0.06 2.71 7.75
CA GLU A 104 -1.40 2.83 7.89
C GLU A 104 -1.91 4.21 7.45
N THR A 105 -1.02 5.21 7.48
CA THR A 105 -1.30 6.58 7.05
C THR A 105 -1.08 6.71 5.55
N LYS A 106 -2.12 7.18 4.83
CA LYS A 106 -2.07 7.35 3.37
C LYS A 106 -2.00 8.82 2.99
N GLY A 107 -1.28 9.09 1.91
CA GLY A 107 -1.23 10.40 1.26
C GLY A 107 -0.25 11.40 1.85
N TYR A 108 0.25 11.17 3.06
CA TYR A 108 1.26 12.02 3.69
C TYR A 108 2.18 11.23 4.62
N VAL A 109 3.28 11.87 5.00
CA VAL A 109 4.21 11.43 6.04
C VAL A 109 4.46 12.60 7.00
N ASP A 110 4.41 12.32 8.29
CA ASP A 110 4.75 13.24 9.39
C ASP A 110 6.02 12.78 10.11
#